data_AF-A0A412LLQ0-F1
#
_entry.id   AF-A0A412LLQ0-F1
#
_cell.length_a   1.000
_cell.length_b   1.000
_cell.length_c   1.000
_cell.angle_alpha   90.00
_cell.angle_beta   90.00
_cell.angle_gamma   90.00
#
_symmetry.space_group_name_H-M   'P 1'
#
loop_
_entity.id
_entity.type
_entity.pdbx_description
1 polymer ?
#
loop_
_entity_poly.entity_id
_entity_poly.type
_entity_poly.pdbx_seq_one_letter_code
_entity_poly.pdbx_strand_id
1 'polypeptide(L)'
;MDSNDFNLGYEEVYNDRLGETKSMITLATLLDSLDQGAEGVRYNAVMRGAYENAEKANPSGLPSSTPDVTLVSSVIRSNVKLMIYNIIEYSVTNLMQAIYDRVKDEGCGYAEVSEKLQSIWHHTQMYNGLSDPKASNSTAESISKRLLDHAVKNNVLQFSVRNTIAGGNLDADKILKLFDDHGISIHDDIANCKRDEIKSELKDIKNRRNDLAHGSISFAEASNQVTTSELAELVNHVDSFLMQLRKDVSTYLNAGEYRRGMTESEEG
;
A
#
# COMPACT_ATOMS: atom_id res chain seq x y z
N MET A 1 -16.58 -13.85 -21.11
CA MET A 1 -17.55 -12.89 -21.66
C MET A 1 -17.68 -11.72 -20.71
N ASP A 2 -16.83 -10.72 -20.68
CA ASP A 2 -15.44 -10.55 -21.10
C ASP A 2 -14.94 -9.44 -20.16
N SER A 3 -14.36 -9.80 -19.03
CA SER A 3 -13.55 -8.84 -18.29
C SER A 3 -12.20 -8.89 -18.96
N ASN A 4 -11.93 -7.96 -19.88
CA ASN A 4 -10.56 -7.48 -20.06
C ASN A 4 -10.13 -6.99 -18.67
N ASP A 5 -9.62 -7.91 -17.86
CA ASP A 5 -9.01 -7.59 -16.58
C ASP A 5 -7.77 -6.80 -16.97
N PHE A 6 -7.94 -5.48 -16.99
CA PHE A 6 -6.94 -4.55 -17.48
C PHE A 6 -5.71 -4.76 -16.61
N ASN A 7 -4.65 -5.32 -17.17
CA ASN A 7 -3.38 -5.46 -16.47
C ASN A 7 -2.87 -4.04 -16.19
N LEU A 8 -2.84 -3.66 -14.92
CA LEU A 8 -2.39 -2.33 -14.49
C LEU A 8 -0.86 -2.28 -14.35
N GLY A 9 -0.16 -3.37 -14.67
CA GLY A 9 1.29 -3.46 -14.77
C GLY A 9 2.02 -3.61 -13.43
N TYR A 10 1.29 -3.74 -12.32
CA TYR A 10 1.88 -3.88 -10.97
C TYR A 10 1.65 -5.26 -10.34
N GLU A 11 0.83 -6.09 -10.97
CA GLU A 11 0.30 -7.35 -10.45
C GLU A 11 1.40 -8.40 -10.24
N GLU A 12 2.39 -8.47 -11.12
CA GLU A 12 3.54 -9.40 -10.97
C GLU A 12 4.31 -9.10 -9.69
N VAL A 13 4.76 -7.86 -9.52
CA VAL A 13 5.49 -7.42 -8.32
C VAL A 13 4.62 -7.51 -7.06
N TYR A 14 3.32 -7.27 -7.17
CA TYR A 14 2.37 -7.48 -6.07
C TYR A 14 2.34 -8.95 -5.63
N ASN A 15 2.19 -9.88 -6.58
CA ASN A 15 2.16 -11.32 -6.31
C ASN A 15 3.48 -11.82 -5.73
N ASP A 16 4.62 -11.31 -6.23
CA ASP A 16 5.94 -11.63 -5.69
C ASP A 16 6.06 -11.22 -4.22
N ARG A 17 5.72 -9.97 -3.88
CA ARG A 17 5.76 -9.48 -2.48
C ARG A 17 4.79 -10.22 -1.58
N LEU A 18 3.60 -10.57 -2.09
CA LEU A 18 2.64 -11.39 -1.37
C LEU A 18 3.19 -12.79 -1.10
N GLY A 19 3.86 -13.39 -2.09
CA GLY A 19 4.55 -14.68 -1.98
C GLY A 19 5.69 -14.65 -0.95
N GLU A 20 6.51 -13.61 -0.95
CA GLU A 20 7.54 -13.37 0.07
C GLU A 20 6.94 -13.31 1.48
N THR A 21 5.84 -12.55 1.64
CA THR A 21 5.14 -12.40 2.92
C THR A 21 4.56 -13.72 3.41
N LYS A 22 3.89 -14.47 2.53
CA LYS A 22 3.34 -15.81 2.84
C LYS A 22 4.45 -16.82 3.18
N SER A 23 5.62 -16.70 2.56
CA SER A 23 6.79 -17.53 2.85
C SER A 23 7.33 -17.26 4.26
N MET A 24 7.39 -15.99 4.69
CA MET A 24 7.82 -15.63 6.05
C MET A 24 6.83 -16.10 7.12
N ILE A 25 5.52 -16.05 6.84
CA ILE A 25 4.50 -16.65 7.72
C ILE A 25 4.70 -18.16 7.81
N THR A 26 4.92 -18.83 6.68
CA THR A 26 5.20 -20.27 6.66
C THR A 26 6.43 -20.61 7.51
N LEU A 27 7.51 -19.83 7.39
CA LEU A 27 8.71 -20.01 8.21
C LEU A 27 8.41 -19.88 9.71
N ALA A 28 7.64 -18.86 10.13
CA ALA A 28 7.22 -18.72 11.53
C ALA A 28 6.39 -19.93 12.00
N THR A 29 5.46 -20.41 11.17
CA THR A 29 4.64 -21.60 11.50
C THR A 29 5.51 -22.85 11.70
N LEU A 30 6.52 -23.04 10.87
CA LEU A 30 7.46 -24.16 11.00
C LEU A 30 8.30 -24.05 12.28
N LEU A 31 8.74 -22.85 12.65
CA LEU A 31 9.46 -22.60 13.90
C LEU A 31 8.58 -22.88 15.12
N ASP A 32 7.34 -22.41 15.11
CA ASP A 32 6.37 -22.66 16.19
C ASP A 32 6.10 -24.17 16.34
N SER A 33 6.02 -24.91 15.23
CA SER A 33 5.87 -26.37 15.23
C SER A 33 7.09 -27.11 15.81
N LEU A 34 8.30 -26.66 15.48
CA LEU A 34 9.55 -27.20 16.02
C LEU A 34 9.74 -26.91 17.51
N ASP A 35 9.24 -25.78 18.00
CA ASP A 35 9.25 -25.45 19.42
C ASP A 35 8.32 -26.38 20.22
N GLN A 36 7.13 -26.66 19.68
CA GLN A 36 6.17 -27.59 20.25
C GLN A 36 6.64 -29.06 20.21
N GLY A 37 7.73 -29.36 19.50
CA GLY A 37 8.31 -30.70 19.41
C GLY A 37 7.56 -31.64 18.48
N ALA A 38 7.05 -31.13 17.37
CA ALA A 38 6.38 -31.92 16.34
C ALA A 38 7.23 -33.12 15.90
N GLU A 39 6.61 -34.31 15.86
CA GLU A 39 7.23 -35.58 15.46
C GLU A 39 8.51 -35.96 16.25
N GLY A 40 8.66 -35.44 17.48
CA GLY A 40 9.82 -35.71 18.34
C GLY A 40 11.09 -34.91 17.96
N VAL A 41 11.02 -34.07 16.93
CA VAL A 41 12.11 -33.16 16.53
C VAL A 41 11.90 -31.82 17.23
N ARG A 42 12.92 -31.37 17.99
CA ARG A 42 12.89 -30.08 18.68
C ARG A 42 13.79 -29.07 18.00
N TYR A 43 13.37 -27.81 17.97
CA TYR A 43 14.14 -26.67 17.46
C TYR A 43 15.62 -26.70 17.89
N ASN A 44 15.88 -26.85 19.18
CA ASN A 44 17.23 -26.86 19.73
C ASN A 44 18.12 -27.98 19.18
N ALA A 45 17.54 -29.15 18.87
CA ALA A 45 18.29 -30.26 18.32
C ALA A 45 18.71 -29.99 16.87
N VAL A 46 17.79 -29.46 16.06
CA VAL A 46 18.03 -29.08 14.66
C VAL A 46 19.09 -27.97 14.59
N MET A 47 18.90 -26.91 15.37
CA MET A 47 19.78 -25.75 15.32
C MET A 47 21.18 -26.03 15.87
N ARG A 48 21.32 -26.92 16.86
CA ARG A 48 22.66 -27.33 17.34
C ARG A 48 23.49 -27.98 16.23
N GLY A 49 22.90 -28.91 15.48
CA GLY A 49 23.59 -29.56 14.36
C GLY A 49 23.96 -28.55 13.27
N ALA A 50 23.06 -27.61 12.96
CA ALA A 50 23.35 -26.53 12.02
C ALA A 50 24.47 -25.60 12.51
N TYR A 51 24.47 -25.25 13.81
CA TYR A 51 25.47 -24.40 14.44
C TYR A 51 26.86 -25.02 14.34
N GLU A 52 27.02 -26.30 14.70
CA GLU A 52 28.32 -27.00 14.62
C GLU A 52 28.88 -27.02 13.19
N ASN A 53 28.02 -27.15 12.19
CA ASN A 53 28.43 -27.10 10.79
C ASN A 53 28.83 -25.68 10.36
N ALA A 54 28.06 -24.67 10.78
CA ALA A 54 28.32 -23.27 10.46
C ALA A 54 29.58 -22.72 11.17
N GLU A 55 29.84 -23.15 12.41
CA GLU A 55 31.05 -22.79 13.16
C GLU A 55 32.31 -23.35 12.50
N LYS A 56 32.29 -24.61 12.04
CA LYS A 56 33.40 -25.21 11.28
C LYS A 56 33.68 -24.47 9.97
N ALA A 57 32.63 -23.90 9.35
CA ALA A 57 32.74 -23.16 8.10
C ALA A 57 33.18 -21.70 8.29
N ASN A 58 33.15 -21.16 9.52
CA ASN A 58 33.43 -19.75 9.79
C ASN A 58 34.62 -19.57 10.76
N PRO A 59 35.83 -19.25 10.26
CA PRO A 59 37.04 -19.11 11.08
C PRO A 59 36.97 -18.05 12.17
N SER A 60 36.09 -17.05 12.03
CA SER A 60 35.90 -15.97 13.00
C SER A 60 34.84 -16.29 14.07
N GLY A 61 34.22 -17.47 14.00
CA GLY A 61 33.10 -17.86 14.86
C GLY A 61 31.78 -17.20 14.46
N LEU A 62 30.69 -17.64 15.11
CA LEU A 62 29.35 -17.08 14.91
C LEU A 62 29.08 -15.92 15.89
N PRO A 63 28.22 -14.93 15.53
CA PRO A 63 28.01 -13.74 16.35
C PRO A 63 27.33 -13.97 17.71
N SER A 64 26.57 -15.06 17.83
CA SER A 64 25.88 -15.46 19.06
C SER A 64 25.71 -16.97 19.08
N SER A 65 25.32 -17.53 20.23
CA SER A 65 24.79 -18.89 20.30
C SER A 65 23.51 -19.04 19.46
N THR A 66 23.02 -20.27 19.32
CA THR A 66 21.68 -20.55 18.78
C THR A 66 20.66 -19.61 19.42
N PRO A 67 19.93 -18.83 18.61
CA PRO A 67 18.93 -17.90 19.12
C PRO A 67 17.73 -18.65 19.68
N ASP A 68 17.04 -18.04 20.63
CA ASP A 68 15.79 -18.58 21.16
C ASP A 68 14.70 -18.58 20.07
N VAL A 69 13.97 -19.69 19.91
CA VAL A 69 12.95 -19.82 18.86
C VAL A 69 11.83 -18.80 19.03
N THR A 70 11.44 -18.48 20.26
CA THR A 70 10.41 -17.47 20.55
C THR A 70 10.88 -16.10 20.07
N LEU A 71 12.15 -15.76 20.34
CA LEU A 71 12.75 -14.52 19.85
C LEU A 71 12.74 -14.46 18.32
N VAL A 72 13.21 -15.52 17.63
CA VAL A 72 13.26 -15.55 16.17
C VAL A 72 11.86 -15.48 15.55
N SER A 73 10.91 -16.28 16.05
CA SER A 73 9.52 -16.23 15.61
C SER A 73 8.93 -14.83 15.81
N SER A 74 9.21 -14.17 16.94
CA SER A 74 8.73 -12.80 17.16
C SER A 74 9.34 -11.79 16.17
N VAL A 75 10.65 -11.87 15.92
CA VAL A 75 11.30 -11.00 14.93
C VAL A 75 10.71 -11.21 13.52
N ILE A 76 10.46 -12.46 13.12
CA ILE A 76 9.83 -12.79 11.83
C ILE A 76 8.41 -12.21 11.76
N ARG A 77 7.57 -12.46 12.77
CA ARG A 77 6.18 -11.97 12.84
C ARG A 77 6.10 -10.45 12.72
N SER A 78 7.03 -9.73 13.34
CA SER A 78 7.15 -8.28 13.23
C SER A 78 7.58 -7.80 11.84
N ASN A 79 8.49 -8.53 11.18
CA ASN A 79 8.85 -8.26 9.79
C ASN A 79 7.69 -8.50 8.83
N VAL A 80 6.90 -9.55 9.03
CA VAL A 80 5.68 -9.83 8.25
C VAL A 80 4.74 -8.62 8.28
N LYS A 81 4.50 -8.00 9.44
CA LYS A 81 3.68 -6.77 9.51
C LYS A 81 4.25 -5.63 8.67
N LEU A 82 5.57 -5.44 8.65
CA LEU A 82 6.21 -4.43 7.79
C LEU A 82 6.05 -4.76 6.30
N MET A 83 6.15 -6.05 5.93
CA MET A 83 5.95 -6.51 4.56
C MET A 83 4.50 -6.30 4.10
N ILE A 84 3.52 -6.54 4.98
CA ILE A 84 2.11 -6.24 4.72
C ILE A 84 1.92 -4.74 4.47
N TYR A 85 2.50 -3.88 5.32
CA TYR A 85 2.43 -2.42 5.11
C TYR A 85 3.05 -2.00 3.76
N ASN A 86 4.18 -2.62 3.41
CA ASN A 86 4.86 -2.36 2.15
C ASN A 86 4.01 -2.75 0.94
N ILE A 87 3.29 -3.87 1.00
CA ILE A 87 2.33 -4.28 -0.03
C ILE A 87 1.20 -3.25 -0.16
N ILE A 88 0.64 -2.79 0.97
CA ILE A 88 -0.42 -1.78 0.98
C ILE A 88 0.06 -0.48 0.33
N GLU A 89 1.22 0.06 0.74
CA GLU A 89 1.77 1.28 0.16
C GLU A 89 2.04 1.12 -1.34
N TYR A 90 2.61 -0.02 -1.75
CA TYR A 90 2.89 -0.32 -3.14
C TYR A 90 1.62 -0.38 -3.99
N SER A 91 0.61 -1.14 -3.56
CA SER A 91 -0.64 -1.30 -4.31
C SER A 91 -1.40 0.02 -4.42
N VAL A 92 -1.57 0.77 -3.33
CA VAL A 92 -2.26 2.06 -3.36
C VAL A 92 -1.53 3.05 -4.28
N THR A 93 -0.20 3.10 -4.21
CA THR A 93 0.61 3.99 -5.07
C THR A 93 0.44 3.66 -6.54
N ASN A 94 0.51 2.38 -6.92
CA ASN A 94 0.40 1.98 -8.33
C ASN A 94 -1.01 2.12 -8.87
N LEU A 95 -2.04 1.84 -8.06
CA LEU A 95 -3.43 2.08 -8.45
C LEU A 95 -3.70 3.56 -8.71
N MET A 96 -3.17 4.45 -7.87
CA MET A 96 -3.24 5.89 -8.13
C MET A 96 -2.47 6.30 -9.37
N GLN A 97 -1.30 5.72 -9.58
CA GLN A 97 -0.48 5.99 -10.76
C GLN A 97 -1.20 5.58 -12.04
N ALA A 98 -1.88 4.43 -12.04
CA ALA A 98 -2.66 3.96 -13.20
C ALA A 98 -3.78 4.93 -13.59
N ILE A 99 -4.43 5.58 -12.61
CA ILE A 99 -5.44 6.63 -12.89
C ILE A 99 -4.79 7.82 -13.59
N TYR A 100 -3.66 8.30 -13.08
CA TYR A 100 -2.98 9.46 -13.65
C TYR A 100 -2.36 9.19 -15.01
N ASP A 101 -1.77 8.01 -15.20
CA ASP A 101 -1.25 7.57 -16.47
C ASP A 101 -2.38 7.50 -17.50
N ARG A 102 -3.56 6.98 -17.12
CA ARG A 102 -4.72 6.96 -18.01
C ARG A 102 -5.14 8.36 -18.48
N VAL A 103 -5.25 9.31 -17.54
CA VAL A 103 -5.61 10.71 -17.87
C VAL A 103 -4.59 11.33 -18.84
N LYS A 104 -3.30 11.05 -18.62
CA LYS A 104 -2.21 11.56 -19.45
C LYS A 104 -2.18 10.90 -20.84
N ASP A 105 -2.29 9.58 -20.89
CA ASP A 105 -2.17 8.78 -22.11
C ASP A 105 -3.33 9.06 -23.08
N GLU A 106 -4.52 9.33 -22.54
CA GLU A 106 -5.66 9.76 -23.35
C GLU A 106 -5.70 11.28 -23.59
N GLY A 107 -4.67 12.03 -23.17
CA GLY A 107 -4.49 13.44 -23.50
C GLY A 107 -5.53 14.38 -22.87
N CYS A 108 -6.14 14.01 -21.75
CA CYS A 108 -7.23 14.78 -21.15
C CYS A 108 -6.75 16.14 -20.63
N GLY A 109 -7.37 17.21 -21.12
CA GLY A 109 -7.21 18.55 -20.56
C GLY A 109 -8.18 18.84 -19.40
N TYR A 110 -8.11 20.06 -18.87
CA TYR A 110 -8.87 20.45 -17.66
C TYR A 110 -10.38 20.28 -17.83
N ALA A 111 -10.94 20.65 -19.00
CA ALA A 111 -12.37 20.60 -19.25
C ALA A 111 -12.93 19.17 -19.40
N GLU A 112 -12.06 18.20 -19.67
CA GLU A 112 -12.42 16.83 -20.01
C GLU A 112 -12.40 15.86 -18.82
N VAL A 113 -11.79 16.25 -17.69
CA VAL A 113 -11.73 15.41 -16.48
C VAL A 113 -12.86 15.76 -15.50
N SER A 114 -13.16 14.82 -14.60
CA SER A 114 -14.17 14.99 -13.55
C SER A 114 -13.87 16.17 -12.61
N GLU A 115 -14.90 16.76 -12.01
CA GLU A 115 -14.75 17.89 -11.07
C GLU A 115 -13.85 17.55 -9.87
N LYS A 116 -13.86 16.29 -9.44
CA LYS A 116 -12.95 15.77 -8.41
C LYS A 116 -11.49 15.85 -8.85
N LEU A 117 -11.15 15.39 -10.06
CA LEU A 117 -9.79 15.51 -10.61
C LEU A 117 -9.38 16.95 -10.90
N GLN A 118 -10.31 17.80 -11.36
CA GLN A 118 -10.06 19.25 -11.51
C GLN A 118 -9.65 19.87 -10.17
N SER A 119 -10.40 19.56 -9.11
CA SER A 119 -10.15 20.06 -7.76
C SER A 119 -8.80 19.60 -7.22
N ILE A 120 -8.46 18.31 -7.40
CA ILE A 120 -7.17 17.74 -7.02
C ILE A 120 -6.03 18.42 -7.78
N TRP A 121 -6.16 18.57 -9.09
CA TRP A 121 -5.13 19.20 -9.91
C TRP A 121 -4.90 20.64 -9.45
N HIS A 122 -5.96 21.44 -9.35
CA HIS A 122 -5.89 22.83 -8.92
C HIS A 122 -5.26 22.96 -7.53
N HIS A 123 -5.73 22.20 -6.55
CA HIS A 123 -5.19 22.19 -5.18
C HIS A 123 -3.69 21.86 -5.19
N THR A 124 -3.29 20.83 -5.93
CA THR A 124 -1.90 20.39 -6.00
C THR A 124 -0.99 21.45 -6.62
N GLN A 125 -1.43 22.11 -7.70
CA GLN A 125 -0.63 23.16 -8.33
C GLN A 125 -0.49 24.39 -7.44
N MET A 126 -1.56 24.78 -6.74
CA MET A 126 -1.53 25.88 -5.78
C MET A 126 -0.64 25.57 -4.58
N TYR A 127 -0.82 24.40 -3.96
CA TYR A 127 -0.03 23.98 -2.81
C TYR A 127 1.47 23.96 -3.13
N ASN A 128 1.87 23.37 -4.26
CA ASN A 128 3.28 23.31 -4.65
C ASN A 128 3.85 24.71 -4.92
N GLY A 129 3.10 25.58 -5.59
CA GLY A 129 3.55 26.94 -5.92
C GLY A 129 3.59 27.91 -4.74
N LEU A 130 2.80 27.64 -3.68
CA LEU A 130 2.70 28.48 -2.47
C LEU A 130 3.31 27.81 -1.23
N SER A 131 4.02 26.70 -1.40
CA SER A 131 4.67 25.98 -0.30
C SER A 131 5.79 26.79 0.37
N ASP A 132 6.33 27.81 -0.31
CA ASP A 132 7.29 28.76 0.26
C ASP A 132 6.56 29.74 1.21
N PRO A 133 6.94 29.80 2.51
CA PRO A 133 6.40 30.77 3.46
C PRO A 133 6.55 32.25 3.04
N LYS A 134 7.42 32.55 2.08
CA LYS A 134 7.62 33.90 1.51
C LYS A 134 6.78 34.17 0.27
N ALA A 135 5.92 33.24 -0.15
CA ALA A 135 5.06 33.43 -1.31
C ALA A 135 4.21 34.69 -1.14
N SER A 136 4.25 35.57 -2.15
CA SER A 136 3.55 36.84 -2.14
C SER A 136 2.21 36.76 -2.88
N ASN A 137 1.36 37.79 -2.77
CA ASN A 137 0.16 37.89 -3.59
C ASN A 137 0.48 37.85 -5.10
N SER A 138 1.59 38.44 -5.53
CA SER A 138 2.03 38.37 -6.94
C SER A 138 2.39 36.94 -7.38
N THR A 139 2.87 36.10 -6.46
CA THR A 139 3.12 34.68 -6.70
C THR A 139 1.81 33.95 -6.93
N ALA A 140 0.79 34.20 -6.09
CA ALA A 140 -0.54 33.61 -6.24
C ALA A 140 -1.24 34.06 -7.54
N GLU A 141 -1.11 35.33 -7.92
CA GLU A 141 -1.63 35.86 -9.20
C GLU A 141 -0.94 35.19 -10.39
N SER A 142 0.39 35.05 -10.35
CA SER A 142 1.15 34.39 -11.41
C SER A 142 0.77 32.90 -11.56
N ILE A 143 0.58 32.19 -10.45
CA ILE A 143 0.14 30.79 -10.47
C ILE A 143 -1.27 30.72 -11.05
N SER A 144 -2.21 31.52 -10.53
CA SER A 144 -3.59 31.58 -11.02
C SER A 144 -3.67 31.83 -12.53
N LYS A 145 -2.90 32.81 -13.04
CA LYS A 145 -2.84 33.09 -14.49
C LYS A 145 -2.32 31.91 -15.28
N ARG A 146 -1.27 31.23 -14.80
CA ARG A 146 -0.71 30.03 -15.45
C ARG A 146 -1.72 28.88 -15.46
N LEU A 147 -2.46 28.66 -14.38
CA LEU A 147 -3.49 27.63 -14.32
C LEU A 147 -4.65 27.93 -15.27
N LEU A 148 -5.09 29.20 -15.32
CA LEU A 148 -6.10 29.64 -16.27
C LEU A 148 -5.64 29.44 -17.71
N ASP A 149 -4.40 29.84 -18.05
CA ASP A 149 -3.87 29.64 -19.40
C ASP A 149 -3.75 28.16 -19.78
N HIS A 150 -3.40 27.31 -18.82
CA HIS A 150 -3.35 25.86 -19.01
C HIS A 150 -4.74 25.27 -19.30
N ALA A 151 -5.75 25.71 -18.53
CA ALA A 151 -7.13 25.28 -18.71
C ALA A 151 -7.73 25.79 -20.03
N VAL A 152 -7.53 27.06 -20.37
CA VAL A 152 -8.04 27.68 -21.61
C VAL A 152 -7.42 27.06 -22.85
N LYS A 153 -6.12 26.73 -22.81
CA LYS A 153 -5.44 26.03 -23.91
C LYS A 153 -5.75 24.54 -23.97
N ASN A 154 -6.50 24.03 -22.99
CA ASN A 154 -6.79 22.61 -22.79
C ASN A 154 -5.54 21.72 -22.86
N ASN A 155 -4.47 22.17 -22.22
CA ASN A 155 -3.24 21.37 -22.13
C ASN A 155 -3.52 20.10 -21.32
N VAL A 156 -2.86 19.00 -21.69
CA VAL A 156 -2.95 17.71 -21.00
C VAL A 156 -2.60 17.87 -19.52
N LEU A 157 -3.47 17.37 -18.64
CA LEU A 157 -3.22 17.41 -17.20
C LEU A 157 -2.10 16.44 -16.81
N GLN A 158 -1.27 16.89 -15.88
CA GLN A 158 -0.25 16.05 -15.25
C GLN A 158 -0.46 16.05 -13.74
N PHE A 159 -0.46 14.85 -13.18
CA PHE A 159 -0.60 14.59 -11.76
C PHE A 159 0.66 13.91 -11.23
N SER A 160 0.86 13.98 -9.92
CA SER A 160 1.95 13.30 -9.23
C SER A 160 1.39 12.62 -8.00
N VAL A 161 1.52 11.29 -7.94
CA VAL A 161 1.06 10.48 -6.80
C VAL A 161 1.71 10.92 -5.49
N ARG A 162 2.95 11.44 -5.53
CA ARG A 162 3.65 11.97 -4.35
C ARG A 162 2.95 13.18 -3.72
N ASN A 163 2.16 13.92 -4.50
CA ASN A 163 1.47 15.10 -4.00
C ASN A 163 0.07 14.77 -3.44
N THR A 164 -0.47 13.58 -3.75
CA THR A 164 -1.81 13.16 -3.33
C THR A 164 -1.79 12.09 -2.24
N ILE A 165 -0.77 11.23 -2.22
CA ILE A 165 -0.58 10.24 -1.15
C ILE A 165 0.18 10.87 0.02
N ALA A 166 -0.41 10.83 1.22
CA ALA A 166 0.26 11.17 2.46
C ALA A 166 1.36 10.13 2.77
N GLY A 167 2.60 10.45 2.44
CA GLY A 167 3.74 9.53 2.53
C GLY A 167 3.89 8.86 3.90
N GLY A 168 4.05 7.53 3.90
CA GLY A 168 4.44 6.75 5.08
C GLY A 168 3.41 6.67 6.20
N ASN A 169 2.15 7.03 5.95
CA ASN A 169 1.14 7.07 7.00
C ASN A 169 -0.26 6.69 6.48
N LEU A 170 -0.33 5.76 5.53
CA LEU A 170 -1.59 5.19 5.03
C LEU A 170 -2.24 4.28 6.09
N ASP A 171 -3.51 4.53 6.38
CA ASP A 171 -4.45 3.64 7.06
C ASP A 171 -5.70 3.49 6.18
N ALA A 172 -6.63 2.62 6.57
CA ALA A 172 -7.84 2.37 5.81
C ALA A 172 -8.65 3.64 5.54
N ASP A 173 -8.82 4.52 6.53
CA ASP A 173 -9.60 5.75 6.37
C ASP A 173 -8.95 6.69 5.35
N LYS A 174 -7.62 6.84 5.38
CA LYS A 174 -6.89 7.63 4.39
C LYS A 174 -6.93 7.01 2.99
N ILE A 175 -6.86 5.68 2.88
CA ILE A 175 -6.97 5.00 1.58
C ILE A 175 -8.37 5.22 1.01
N LEU A 176 -9.42 4.94 1.79
CA LEU A 176 -10.81 5.12 1.34
C LEU A 176 -11.09 6.57 0.97
N LYS A 177 -10.64 7.52 1.78
CA LYS A 177 -10.77 8.95 1.48
C LYS A 177 -10.01 9.33 0.22
N LEU A 178 -8.79 8.82 0.03
CA LEU A 178 -7.99 9.09 -1.17
C LEU A 178 -8.75 8.67 -2.43
N PHE A 179 -9.31 7.45 -2.47
CA PHE A 179 -10.07 6.98 -3.64
C PHE A 179 -11.40 7.73 -3.80
N ASP A 180 -12.10 8.05 -2.72
CA ASP A 180 -13.30 8.90 -2.79
C ASP A 180 -12.97 10.30 -3.32
N ASP A 181 -11.89 10.94 -2.87
CA ASP A 181 -11.44 12.25 -3.38
C ASP A 181 -11.19 12.21 -4.90
N HIS A 182 -10.90 11.03 -5.48
CA HIS A 182 -10.73 10.82 -6.93
C HIS A 182 -12.01 10.38 -7.67
N GLY A 183 -13.10 10.16 -6.95
CA GLY A 183 -14.40 9.76 -7.50
C GLY A 183 -14.66 8.27 -7.51
N ILE A 184 -13.87 7.49 -6.77
CA ILE A 184 -13.99 6.04 -6.73
C ILE A 184 -14.59 5.63 -5.38
N SER A 185 -15.81 5.11 -5.42
CA SER A 185 -16.46 4.51 -4.25
C SER A 185 -15.99 3.08 -4.09
N ILE A 186 -15.14 2.83 -3.10
CA ILE A 186 -14.66 1.48 -2.79
C ILE A 186 -15.79 0.68 -2.12
N HIS A 187 -16.18 -0.43 -2.73
CA HIS A 187 -17.32 -1.23 -2.28
C HIS A 187 -17.07 -1.87 -0.90
N ASP A 188 -18.16 -2.02 -0.13
CA ASP A 188 -18.14 -2.58 1.24
C ASP A 188 -17.96 -4.10 1.28
N ASP A 189 -18.29 -4.78 0.18
CA ASP A 189 -18.24 -6.23 0.07
C ASP A 189 -16.82 -6.71 -0.24
N ILE A 190 -15.91 -6.49 0.73
CA ILE A 190 -14.61 -7.16 0.72
C ILE A 190 -14.89 -8.63 0.99
N ALA A 191 -14.63 -9.48 0.00
CA ALA A 191 -14.74 -10.92 0.18
C ALA A 191 -13.92 -11.33 1.41
N ASN A 192 -14.56 -12.01 2.37
CA ASN A 192 -13.94 -12.58 3.57
C ASN A 192 -13.51 -11.61 4.68
N CYS A 193 -13.87 -10.31 4.67
CA CYS A 193 -13.56 -9.40 5.79
C CYS A 193 -14.59 -8.26 5.93
N LYS A 194 -14.95 -7.88 7.17
CA LYS A 194 -15.84 -6.73 7.39
C LYS A 194 -15.06 -5.42 7.31
N ARG A 195 -15.69 -4.35 6.80
CA ARG A 195 -15.08 -3.01 6.71
C ARG A 195 -14.48 -2.50 8.02
N ASP A 196 -15.15 -2.69 9.16
CA ASP A 196 -14.63 -2.21 10.45
C ASP A 196 -13.42 -3.03 10.94
N GLU A 197 -13.36 -4.30 10.57
CA GLU A 197 -12.27 -5.21 10.91
C GLU A 197 -11.01 -4.84 10.14
N ILE A 198 -11.08 -4.73 8.80
CA ILE A 198 -9.95 -4.29 7.98
C ILE A 198 -9.47 -2.88 8.38
N LYS A 199 -10.39 -1.98 8.79
CA LYS A 199 -10.01 -0.65 9.29
C LYS A 199 -9.15 -0.74 10.55
N SER A 200 -9.55 -1.59 11.50
CA SER A 200 -8.79 -1.83 12.72
C SER A 200 -7.41 -2.44 12.42
N GLU A 201 -7.38 -3.44 11.53
CA GLU A 201 -6.17 -4.13 11.10
C GLU A 201 -5.16 -3.21 10.42
N LEU A 202 -5.57 -2.42 9.42
CA LEU A 202 -4.69 -1.48 8.74
C LEU A 202 -4.15 -0.41 9.69
N LYS A 203 -4.96 0.01 10.67
CA LYS A 203 -4.53 0.94 11.72
C LYS A 203 -3.47 0.30 12.62
N ASP A 204 -3.65 -0.95 13.03
CA ASP A 204 -2.65 -1.70 13.81
C ASP A 204 -1.34 -1.85 13.04
N ILE A 205 -1.39 -2.30 11.78
CA ILE A 205 -0.21 -2.46 10.92
C ILE A 205 0.56 -1.14 10.84
N LYS A 206 -0.13 -0.03 10.56
CA LYS A 206 0.47 1.29 10.45
C LYS A 206 1.14 1.73 11.75
N ASN A 207 0.43 1.59 12.87
CA ASN A 207 0.96 1.98 14.18
C ASN A 207 2.22 1.18 14.50
N ARG A 208 2.19 -0.13 14.29
CA ARG A 208 3.36 -1.00 14.52
C ARG A 208 4.54 -0.63 13.64
N ARG A 209 4.30 -0.34 12.37
CA ARG A 209 5.32 0.14 11.43
C ARG A 209 5.95 1.45 11.92
N ASN A 210 5.15 2.40 12.39
CA ASN A 210 5.64 3.68 12.89
C ASN A 210 6.45 3.51 14.19
N ASP A 211 5.95 2.72 15.13
CA ASP A 211 6.64 2.47 16.39
C ASP A 211 8.01 1.80 16.15
N LEU A 212 8.08 0.85 15.19
CA LEU A 212 9.33 0.22 14.75
C LEU A 212 10.27 1.22 14.06
N ALA A 213 9.76 2.01 13.12
CA ALA A 213 10.55 2.99 12.38
C ALA A 213 11.12 4.10 13.26
N HIS A 214 10.40 4.49 14.32
CA HIS A 214 10.85 5.48 15.30
C HIS A 214 11.73 4.88 16.41
N GLY A 215 11.89 3.56 16.46
CA GLY A 215 12.68 2.89 17.50
C GLY A 215 12.06 2.95 18.90
N SER A 216 10.77 3.32 19.01
CA SER A 216 10.00 3.25 20.27
C SER A 216 9.84 1.81 20.77
N ILE A 217 9.94 0.92 19.79
CA ILE A 217 9.86 -0.53 19.68
C ILE A 217 11.08 -1.41 19.37
N SER A 218 11.28 -2.55 20.04
CA SER A 218 12.05 -3.64 19.41
C SER A 218 11.17 -4.54 18.52
N PHE A 219 11.80 -5.28 17.60
CA PHE A 219 11.12 -6.30 16.80
C PHE A 219 10.56 -7.45 17.64
N ALA A 220 11.21 -7.80 18.76
CA ALA A 220 10.73 -8.84 19.65
C ALA A 220 9.44 -8.40 20.36
N GLU A 221 9.41 -7.16 20.85
CA GLU A 221 8.20 -6.56 21.43
C GLU A 221 7.08 -6.40 20.39
N ALA A 222 7.45 -6.35 19.10
CA ALA A 222 6.54 -6.06 17.99
C ALA A 222 5.47 -7.06 17.60
N SER A 223 5.65 -8.28 18.05
CA SER A 223 4.70 -9.34 17.80
C SER A 223 4.35 -10.10 19.08
N ASN A 224 4.73 -9.61 20.26
CA ASN A 224 4.54 -10.36 21.51
C ASN A 224 3.07 -10.74 21.79
N GLN A 225 2.11 -10.12 21.10
CA GLN A 225 0.68 -10.38 21.23
C GLN A 225 0.00 -10.88 19.94
N VAL A 226 0.75 -11.22 18.89
CA VAL A 226 0.16 -11.69 17.62
C VAL A 226 0.72 -13.05 17.25
N THR A 227 -0.16 -14.02 17.07
CA THR A 227 0.15 -15.38 16.64
C THR A 227 0.40 -15.46 15.13
N THR A 228 1.07 -16.51 14.69
CA THR A 228 1.32 -16.75 13.26
C THR A 228 0.01 -17.00 12.49
N SER A 229 -1.00 -17.60 13.13
CA SER A 229 -2.35 -17.77 12.59
C SER A 229 -3.03 -16.43 12.31
N GLU A 230 -3.02 -15.52 13.29
CA GLU A 230 -3.61 -14.18 13.13
C GLU A 230 -2.91 -13.38 12.02
N LEU A 231 -1.60 -13.56 11.82
CA LEU A 231 -0.91 -12.94 10.67
C LEU A 231 -1.33 -13.54 9.33
N ALA A 232 -1.60 -14.84 9.26
CA ALA A 232 -2.08 -15.47 8.05
C ALA A 232 -3.48 -14.96 7.68
N GLU A 233 -4.37 -14.82 8.66
CA GLU A 233 -5.69 -14.20 8.48
C GLU A 233 -5.56 -12.74 8.04
N LEU A 234 -4.73 -11.96 8.72
CA LEU A 234 -4.45 -10.56 8.38
C LEU A 234 -3.97 -10.40 6.94
N VAL A 235 -3.06 -11.26 6.47
CA VAL A 235 -2.61 -11.24 5.06
C VAL A 235 -3.77 -11.49 4.11
N ASN A 236 -4.65 -12.45 4.40
CA ASN A 236 -5.79 -12.76 3.55
C ASN A 236 -6.82 -11.63 3.52
N HIS A 237 -7.05 -10.96 4.66
CA HIS A 237 -7.92 -9.78 4.72
C HIS A 237 -7.35 -8.62 3.90
N VAL A 238 -6.04 -8.34 4.04
CA VAL A 238 -5.37 -7.29 3.27
C VAL A 238 -5.34 -7.62 1.77
N ASP A 239 -5.05 -8.86 1.40
CA ASP A 239 -5.09 -9.36 0.02
C ASP A 239 -6.47 -9.10 -0.61
N SER A 240 -7.52 -9.54 0.08
CA SER A 240 -8.92 -9.35 -0.36
C SER A 240 -9.30 -7.87 -0.50
N PHE A 241 -8.87 -7.02 0.45
CA PHE A 241 -9.09 -5.58 0.37
C PHE A 241 -8.39 -4.94 -0.84
N LEU A 242 -7.13 -5.30 -1.10
CA LEU A 242 -6.36 -4.75 -2.22
C LEU A 242 -6.90 -5.26 -3.57
N MET A 243 -7.38 -6.50 -3.64
CA MET A 243 -8.07 -7.03 -4.82
C MET A 243 -9.37 -6.26 -5.11
N GLN A 244 -10.15 -5.96 -4.07
CA GLN A 244 -11.38 -5.17 -4.22
C GLN A 244 -11.06 -3.73 -4.67
N LEU A 245 -10.04 -3.11 -4.07
CA LEU A 245 -9.54 -1.79 -4.48
C LEU A 245 -9.12 -1.78 -5.95
N ARG A 246 -8.38 -2.80 -6.40
CA ARG A 246 -8.00 -2.97 -7.82
C ARG A 246 -9.23 -3.05 -8.72
N LYS A 247 -10.21 -3.88 -8.34
CA LYS A 247 -11.44 -4.09 -9.12
C LYS A 247 -12.22 -2.78 -9.29
N ASP A 248 -12.35 -1.99 -8.23
CA ASP A 248 -13.06 -0.71 -8.26
C ASP A 248 -12.33 0.31 -9.14
N VAL A 249 -11.00 0.39 -9.05
CA VAL A 249 -10.17 1.22 -9.93
C VAL A 249 -10.29 0.78 -11.39
N SER A 250 -10.20 -0.51 -11.68
CA SER A 250 -10.35 -1.02 -13.05
C SER A 250 -11.73 -0.72 -13.62
N THR A 251 -12.79 -0.82 -12.81
CA THR A 251 -14.16 -0.49 -13.21
C THR A 251 -14.27 0.99 -13.56
N TYR A 252 -13.79 1.87 -12.69
CA TYR A 252 -13.74 3.32 -12.90
C TYR A 252 -12.98 3.72 -14.18
N LEU A 253 -11.82 3.09 -14.44
CA LEU A 253 -11.02 3.35 -15.64
C LEU A 253 -11.70 2.86 -16.92
N ASN A 254 -12.32 1.67 -16.87
CA ASN A 254 -13.03 1.10 -18.02
C ASN A 254 -14.31 1.85 -18.37
N ALA A 255 -15.00 2.39 -17.35
CA ALA A 255 -16.19 3.22 -17.54
C ALA A 255 -15.85 4.66 -17.96
N GLY A 256 -14.57 5.08 -17.90
CA GLY A 256 -14.17 6.43 -18.23
C GLY A 256 -14.63 7.47 -17.21
N GLU A 257 -14.94 7.07 -15.97
CA GLU A 257 -15.52 7.93 -14.92
C GLU A 257 -14.57 9.05 -14.43
N TYR A 258 -13.29 8.95 -14.77
CA TYR A 258 -12.33 10.04 -14.59
C TYR A 258 -12.57 11.21 -15.55
N ARG A 259 -13.33 10.99 -16.63
CA ARG A 259 -13.75 12.06 -17.55
C ARG A 259 -14.97 12.77 -17.00
N ARG A 260 -15.16 14.01 -17.44
CA ARG A 260 -16.40 14.73 -17.21
C ARG A 260 -17.51 13.97 -17.93
N GLY A 261 -18.55 13.55 -17.21
CA GLY A 261 -19.71 12.92 -17.82
C GLY A 261 -20.28 13.85 -18.89
N MET A 262 -20.51 13.34 -20.11
CA MET A 262 -21.29 14.06 -21.11
C MET A 262 -22.68 14.25 -20.53
N THR A 263 -23.00 15.43 -20.03
CA THR A 263 -24.40 15.86 -19.95
C THR A 263 -24.88 15.92 -21.39
N GLU A 264 -25.83 15.06 -21.75
CA GLU A 264 -26.67 15.22 -22.93
C GLU A 264 -27.25 16.63 -22.89
N SER A 265 -26.60 17.54 -23.61
CA SER A 265 -27.03 18.91 -23.79
C SER A 265 -26.50 19.30 -25.17
N GLU A 266 -27.31 18.97 -26.18
CA GLU A 266 -27.63 19.78 -27.36
C GLU A 266 -28.38 18.92 -28.39
N GLU A 267 -29.62 18.53 -28.07
CA GLU A 267 -30.69 18.58 -29.07
C GLU A 267 -31.31 19.98 -28.96
N GLY A 268 -30.86 20.88 -29.81
CA GLY A 268 -31.40 22.23 -30.02
C GLY A 268 -31.47 22.54 -31.50
#